data_AF-A0A6S6Y0B2-F1
#
_entry.id   AF-A0A6S6Y0B2-F1
#
_cell.length_a   1.000
_cell.length_b   1.000
_cell.length_c   1.000
_cell.angle_alpha   90.00
_cell.angle_beta   90.00
_cell.angle_gamma   90.00
#
_symmetry.space_group_name_H-M   'P 1'
#
loop_
_entity.id
_entity.type
_entity.pdbx_description
1 polymer ?
#
loop_
_entity_poly.entity_id
_entity_poly.type
_entity_poly.pdbx_seq_one_letter_code
_entity_poly.pdbx_strand_id
1 'polypeptide(L)'
;MSSNPAFERTCADNLAAEASWANKGGSAMYNYPAKSLDIQARLMTLGLNHNHLMLMGAFITAYGLFETTLERALWTLSERSIEGVRPFTETMNTEAQFKMLGAGSSKLSDKSNAVLRVAAHAAEDLNEYRNSLVHGYILSFGPDSVPSFMKNPHWHGATGRKKAVGDAYINEPIQDLVLIAAWNLFALVREVERVFSDPNAQQAIEGMKDDVARAKSYAGEARHLRSLMNHEKY
;
A
#
# COMPACT_ATOMS: atom_id res chain seq x y z
N MET A 1 8.69 -34.15 -14.95
CA MET A 1 9.17 -32.90 -14.36
C MET A 1 10.68 -32.97 -14.32
N SER A 2 11.38 -32.41 -15.30
CA SER A 2 12.84 -32.27 -15.24
C SER A 2 13.17 -30.90 -14.63
N SER A 3 13.98 -30.87 -13.59
CA SER A 3 14.48 -29.61 -13.02
C SER A 3 15.30 -28.86 -14.07
N ASN A 4 15.10 -27.54 -14.13
CA ASN A 4 15.80 -26.67 -15.07
C ASN A 4 17.21 -26.37 -14.51
N PRO A 5 18.30 -26.86 -15.13
CA PRO A 5 19.66 -26.72 -14.61
C PRO A 5 20.16 -25.27 -14.55
N ALA A 6 19.48 -24.32 -15.21
CA ALA A 6 19.78 -22.89 -15.10
C ALA A 6 19.35 -22.27 -13.76
N PHE A 7 18.33 -22.85 -13.10
CA PHE A 7 17.79 -22.35 -11.83
C PHE A 7 18.60 -22.84 -10.61
N GLU A 8 19.11 -24.07 -10.68
CA GLU A 8 19.98 -24.62 -9.62
C GLU A 8 21.36 -23.93 -9.60
N ARG A 9 21.87 -23.49 -10.75
CA ARG A 9 23.15 -22.78 -10.86
C ARG A 9 23.06 -21.35 -10.27
N THR A 10 21.93 -20.67 -10.41
CA THR A 10 21.71 -19.32 -9.84
C THR A 10 21.58 -19.33 -8.31
N CYS A 11 20.96 -20.36 -7.72
CA CYS A 11 20.91 -20.51 -6.26
C CYS A 11 22.27 -20.81 -5.63
N ALA A 12 23.09 -21.65 -6.28
CA ALA A 12 24.44 -21.96 -5.79
C ALA A 12 25.39 -20.76 -5.88
N ASP A 13 25.30 -19.98 -6.96
CA ASP A 13 26.11 -18.76 -7.14
C ASP A 13 25.72 -17.65 -6.13
N ASN A 14 24.45 -17.56 -5.74
CA ASN A 14 23.99 -16.61 -4.71
C ASN A 14 24.46 -16.99 -3.29
N LEU A 15 24.51 -18.28 -2.95
CA LEU A 15 25.05 -18.74 -1.66
C LEU A 15 26.58 -18.52 -1.56
N ALA A 16 27.30 -18.67 -2.67
CA ALA A 16 28.73 -18.35 -2.74
C ALA A 16 28.98 -16.83 -2.65
N ALA A 17 28.07 -16.01 -3.18
CA ALA A 17 28.12 -14.56 -3.03
C ALA A 17 27.85 -14.11 -1.59
N GLU A 18 26.89 -14.72 -0.87
CA GLU A 18 26.65 -14.44 0.55
C GLU A 18 27.88 -14.74 1.44
N ALA A 19 28.62 -15.81 1.14
CA ALA A 19 29.88 -16.13 1.83
C ALA A 19 31.03 -15.16 1.50
N SER A 20 31.01 -14.53 0.31
CA SER A 20 32.04 -13.61 -0.17
C SER A 20 31.94 -12.21 0.45
N TRP A 21 30.73 -11.74 0.78
CA TRP A 21 30.52 -10.46 1.48
C TRP A 21 30.93 -10.53 2.96
N ALA A 22 30.89 -11.73 3.56
CA ALA A 22 31.25 -11.95 4.95
C ALA A 22 32.77 -11.91 5.22
N ASN A 23 33.62 -12.06 4.19
CA ASN A 23 35.02 -12.47 4.40
C ASN A 23 36.09 -11.60 3.72
N LYS A 24 35.81 -10.32 3.46
CA LYS A 24 36.83 -9.36 2.96
C LYS A 24 37.19 -8.32 4.03
N GLY A 25 38.15 -8.65 4.89
CA GLY A 25 39.17 -7.73 5.42
C GLY A 25 38.89 -6.94 6.71
N GLY A 26 39.58 -7.29 7.80
CA GLY A 26 40.31 -6.35 8.67
C GLY A 26 39.57 -5.46 9.68
N SER A 27 38.24 -5.46 9.73
CA SER A 27 37.43 -4.79 10.77
C SER A 27 36.63 -5.86 11.52
N ALA A 28 36.37 -5.69 12.82
CA ALA A 28 35.45 -6.56 13.54
C ALA A 28 34.16 -6.67 12.71
N MET A 29 33.88 -7.87 12.21
CA MET A 29 32.80 -8.12 11.25
C MET A 29 31.53 -7.48 11.77
N TYR A 30 30.97 -6.53 11.02
CA TYR A 30 29.76 -5.81 11.44
C TYR A 30 28.64 -6.84 11.60
N ASN A 31 28.24 -7.09 12.84
CA ASN A 31 27.21 -8.06 13.18
C ASN A 31 25.82 -7.46 12.85
N TYR A 32 25.50 -7.42 11.56
CA TYR A 32 24.25 -6.86 11.07
C TYR A 32 23.00 -7.55 11.64
N PRO A 33 22.96 -8.87 11.91
CA PRO A 33 21.81 -9.48 12.57
C PRO A 33 21.60 -8.95 13.99
N ALA A 34 22.66 -8.90 14.81
CA ALA A 34 22.55 -8.36 16.17
C ALA A 34 22.15 -6.88 16.17
N LYS A 35 22.69 -6.10 15.22
CA LYS A 35 22.31 -4.69 15.09
C LYS A 35 20.87 -4.49 14.62
N SER A 36 20.38 -5.33 13.71
CA SER A 36 18.97 -5.35 13.31
C SER A 36 18.04 -5.65 14.49
N LEU A 37 18.41 -6.64 15.31
CA LEU A 37 17.65 -6.98 16.53
C LEU A 37 17.65 -5.83 17.55
N ASP A 38 18.77 -5.14 17.76
CA ASP A 38 18.83 -3.92 18.60
C ASP A 38 17.90 -2.83 18.07
N ILE A 39 17.83 -2.63 16.75
CA ILE A 39 16.90 -1.65 16.15
C ILE A 39 15.45 -2.07 16.39
N GLN A 40 15.11 -3.34 16.17
CA GLN A 40 13.75 -3.85 16.43
C GLN A 40 13.36 -3.69 17.91
N ALA A 41 14.27 -4.00 18.84
CA ALA A 41 14.06 -3.78 20.26
C ALA A 41 13.79 -2.30 20.59
N ARG A 42 14.51 -1.37 19.95
CA ARG A 42 14.25 0.07 20.11
C ARG A 42 12.88 0.48 19.57
N LEU A 43 12.46 -0.04 18.42
CA LEU A 43 11.11 0.20 17.90
C LEU A 43 10.02 -0.26 18.88
N MET A 44 10.21 -1.41 19.54
CA MET A 44 9.29 -1.90 20.57
C MET A 44 9.19 -0.95 21.76
N THR A 45 10.26 -0.24 22.14
CA THR A 45 10.19 0.79 23.20
C THR A 45 9.27 1.97 22.84
N LEU A 46 8.94 2.12 21.55
CA LEU A 46 7.99 3.11 21.04
C LEU A 46 6.56 2.55 20.93
N GLY A 47 6.29 1.34 21.42
CA GLY A 47 4.96 0.70 21.32
C GLY A 47 4.72 -0.04 19.99
N LEU A 48 5.72 -0.11 19.11
CA LEU A 48 5.66 -0.93 17.89
C LEU A 48 5.95 -2.40 18.23
N ASN A 49 4.96 -3.10 18.75
CA ASN A 49 5.06 -4.53 18.99
C ASN A 49 5.20 -5.33 17.66
N HIS A 50 5.56 -6.61 17.78
CA HIS A 50 5.76 -7.49 16.62
C HIS A 50 4.53 -7.58 15.72
N ASN A 51 3.32 -7.61 16.29
CA ASN A 51 2.09 -7.73 15.52
C ASN A 51 1.81 -6.47 14.70
N HIS A 52 2.01 -5.29 15.29
CA HIS A 52 1.90 -4.02 14.59
C HIS A 52 2.84 -3.97 13.38
N LEU A 53 4.11 -4.34 13.57
CA LEU A 53 5.12 -4.35 12.50
C LEU A 53 4.80 -5.36 11.40
N MET A 54 4.30 -6.55 11.77
CA MET A 54 3.88 -7.58 10.83
C MET A 54 2.69 -7.11 9.98
N LEU A 55 1.65 -6.55 10.60
CA LEU A 55 0.46 -6.05 9.91
C LEU A 55 0.77 -4.82 9.04
N MET A 56 1.64 -3.91 9.50
CA MET A 56 2.17 -2.82 8.66
C MET A 56 2.86 -3.38 7.41
N GLY A 57 3.73 -4.38 7.59
CA GLY A 57 4.42 -5.04 6.47
C GLY A 57 3.42 -5.64 5.48
N ALA A 58 2.46 -6.42 5.97
CA ALA A 58 1.42 -7.04 5.15
C ALA A 58 0.61 -6.00 4.37
N PHE A 59 0.17 -4.92 5.04
CA PHE A 59 -0.57 -3.83 4.40
C PHE A 59 0.25 -3.16 3.30
N ILE A 60 1.51 -2.78 3.58
CA ILE A 60 2.36 -2.11 2.59
C ILE A 60 2.65 -3.03 1.39
N THR A 61 2.84 -4.33 1.63
CA THR A 61 2.99 -5.30 0.53
C THR A 61 1.72 -5.39 -0.31
N ALA A 62 0.54 -5.54 0.31
CA ALA A 62 -0.74 -5.59 -0.40
C ALA A 62 -1.03 -4.29 -1.18
N TYR A 63 -0.74 -3.14 -0.58
CA TYR A 63 -0.90 -1.83 -1.23
C TYR A 63 0.05 -1.66 -2.42
N GLY A 64 1.30 -2.10 -2.31
CA GLY A 64 2.24 -2.08 -3.44
C GLY A 64 1.82 -2.96 -4.62
N LEU A 65 1.21 -4.13 -4.33
CA LEU A 65 0.58 -4.98 -5.35
C LEU A 65 -0.59 -4.28 -6.04
N PHE A 66 -1.42 -3.58 -5.27
CA PHE A 66 -2.49 -2.73 -5.80
C PHE A 66 -1.93 -1.61 -6.70
N GLU A 67 -1.00 -0.79 -6.23
CA GLU A 67 -0.44 0.36 -6.99
C GLU A 67 0.15 -0.10 -8.33
N THR A 68 0.99 -1.14 -8.30
CA THR A 68 1.67 -1.62 -9.52
C THR A 68 0.69 -2.24 -10.52
N THR A 69 -0.40 -2.84 -10.02
CA THR A 69 -1.44 -3.43 -10.89
C THR A 69 -2.43 -2.38 -11.39
N LEU A 70 -2.70 -1.34 -10.60
CA LEU A 70 -3.54 -0.22 -10.98
C LEU A 70 -3.03 0.43 -12.27
N GLU A 71 -1.72 0.66 -12.40
CA GLU A 71 -1.17 1.23 -13.63
C GLU A 71 -1.53 0.42 -14.87
N ARG A 72 -1.38 -0.90 -14.81
CA ARG A 72 -1.72 -1.80 -15.91
C ARG A 72 -3.22 -1.82 -16.19
N ALA A 73 -4.04 -1.80 -15.14
CA ALA A 73 -5.49 -1.66 -15.24
C ALA A 73 -5.91 -0.36 -15.93
N LEU A 74 -5.22 0.77 -15.65
CA LEU A 74 -5.47 2.05 -16.31
C LEU A 74 -5.08 2.02 -17.79
N TRP A 75 -3.99 1.33 -18.16
CA TRP A 75 -3.65 1.12 -19.56
C TRP A 75 -4.77 0.36 -20.27
N THR A 76 -5.25 -0.74 -19.68
CA THR A 76 -6.38 -1.53 -20.22
C THR A 76 -7.64 -0.68 -20.38
N LEU A 77 -8.07 0.06 -19.36
CA LEU A 77 -9.26 0.93 -19.42
C LEU A 77 -9.14 2.03 -20.48
N SER A 78 -7.92 2.54 -20.70
CA SER A 78 -7.64 3.58 -21.70
C SER A 78 -7.51 3.05 -23.12
N GLU A 79 -7.30 1.75 -23.26
CA GLU A 79 -6.97 1.06 -24.52
C GLU A 79 -5.76 1.65 -25.26
N ARG A 80 -4.88 2.34 -24.52
CA ARG A 80 -3.65 2.91 -25.06
C ARG A 80 -2.55 1.88 -24.99
N SER A 81 -1.98 1.55 -26.15
CA SER A 81 -0.74 0.78 -26.17
C SER A 81 0.39 1.58 -25.53
N ILE A 82 1.18 0.90 -24.71
CA ILE A 82 2.42 1.40 -24.10
C ILE A 82 3.66 0.76 -24.72
N GLU A 83 3.50 -0.05 -25.77
CA GLU A 83 4.62 -0.72 -26.41
C GLU A 83 5.58 0.29 -27.05
N GLY A 84 6.86 0.21 -26.69
CA GLY A 84 7.90 1.07 -27.23
C GLY A 84 7.83 2.54 -26.78
N VAL A 85 6.92 2.91 -25.88
CA VAL A 85 6.77 4.28 -25.38
C VAL A 85 6.73 4.31 -23.85
N ARG A 86 7.09 5.45 -23.28
CA ARG A 86 6.97 5.67 -21.84
C ARG A 86 5.48 5.62 -21.43
N PRO A 87 5.08 4.77 -20.46
CA PRO A 87 3.70 4.72 -19.99
C PRO A 87 3.21 6.09 -19.49
N PHE A 88 2.01 6.48 -19.89
CA PHE A 88 1.43 7.76 -19.50
C PHE A 88 1.14 7.84 -17.99
N THR A 89 0.99 6.68 -17.32
CA THR A 89 0.77 6.59 -15.87
C THR A 89 1.96 7.07 -15.05
N GLU A 90 3.18 7.02 -15.60
CA GLU A 90 4.39 7.48 -14.89
C GLU A 90 4.40 8.98 -14.59
N THR A 91 3.69 9.78 -15.39
CA THR A 91 3.58 11.23 -15.17
C THR A 91 2.32 11.63 -14.41
N MET A 92 1.43 10.67 -14.13
CA MET A 92 0.21 10.91 -13.38
C MET A 92 0.51 10.87 -11.88
N ASN A 93 -0.07 11.83 -11.15
CA ASN A 93 -0.15 11.71 -9.71
C ASN A 93 -1.23 10.69 -9.30
N THR A 94 -1.17 10.21 -8.07
CA THR A 94 -2.07 9.16 -7.56
C THR A 94 -3.54 9.58 -7.64
N GLU A 95 -3.86 10.86 -7.38
CA GLU A 95 -5.22 11.40 -7.49
C GLU A 95 -5.77 11.28 -8.92
N ALA A 96 -4.97 11.61 -9.93
CA ALA A 96 -5.34 11.46 -11.33
C ALA A 96 -5.54 10.00 -11.72
N GLN A 97 -4.73 9.08 -11.17
CA GLN A 97 -4.89 7.64 -11.39
C GLN A 97 -6.21 7.13 -10.81
N PHE A 98 -6.57 7.51 -9.58
CA PHE A 98 -7.85 7.13 -8.97
C PHE A 98 -9.05 7.74 -9.70
N LYS A 99 -8.96 9.00 -10.12
CA LYS A 99 -9.98 9.64 -10.94
C LYS A 99 -10.21 8.88 -12.25
N MET A 100 -9.13 8.42 -12.89
CA MET A 100 -9.21 7.64 -14.11
C MET A 100 -9.83 6.25 -13.87
N LEU A 101 -9.47 5.58 -12.77
CA LEU A 101 -10.13 4.33 -12.36
C LEU A 101 -11.63 4.54 -12.20
N GLY A 102 -12.04 5.58 -11.48
CA GLY A 102 -13.45 5.87 -11.19
C GLY A 102 -14.26 6.33 -12.40
N ALA A 103 -13.60 6.88 -13.43
CA ALA A 103 -14.23 7.19 -14.71
C ALA A 103 -14.59 5.92 -15.50
N GLY A 104 -13.84 4.83 -15.30
CA GLY A 104 -14.09 3.54 -15.93
C GLY A 104 -13.91 3.59 -17.45
N SER A 105 -14.73 2.83 -18.17
CA SER A 105 -14.72 2.78 -19.64
C SER A 105 -16.13 2.62 -20.20
N SER A 106 -16.39 3.22 -21.37
CA SER A 106 -17.67 3.10 -22.08
C SER A 106 -17.96 1.69 -22.59
N LYS A 107 -16.95 0.80 -22.63
CA LYS A 107 -17.12 -0.61 -23.00
C LYS A 107 -17.56 -1.51 -21.84
N LEU A 108 -17.48 -1.01 -20.61
CA LEU A 108 -17.93 -1.73 -19.42
C LEU A 108 -19.42 -1.51 -19.19
N SER A 109 -20.06 -2.46 -18.50
CA SER A 109 -21.42 -2.24 -18.02
C SER A 109 -21.48 -1.10 -17.00
N ASP A 110 -22.66 -0.50 -16.86
CA ASP A 110 -22.92 0.50 -15.81
C ASP A 110 -22.65 -0.06 -14.41
N LYS A 111 -22.88 -1.37 -14.20
CA LYS A 111 -22.60 -2.05 -12.94
C LYS A 111 -21.12 -2.11 -12.65
N SER A 112 -20.30 -2.54 -13.62
CA SER A 112 -18.84 -2.55 -13.46
C SER A 112 -18.31 -1.14 -13.22
N ASN A 113 -18.75 -0.16 -14.01
CA ASN A 113 -18.35 1.24 -13.82
C ASN A 113 -18.75 1.80 -12.44
N ALA A 114 -19.90 1.37 -11.89
CA ALA A 114 -20.28 1.74 -10.53
C ALA A 114 -19.32 1.16 -9.47
N VAL A 115 -18.90 -0.11 -9.62
CA VAL A 115 -17.90 -0.73 -8.74
C VAL A 115 -16.57 0.03 -8.79
N LEU A 116 -16.09 0.37 -9.99
CA LEU A 116 -14.83 1.14 -10.14
C LEU A 116 -14.90 2.51 -9.48
N ARG A 117 -16.05 3.18 -9.54
CA ARG A 117 -16.27 4.48 -8.90
C ARG A 117 -16.17 4.40 -7.38
N VAL A 118 -16.74 3.36 -6.78
CA VAL A 118 -16.60 3.12 -5.32
C VAL A 118 -15.16 2.77 -4.98
N ALA A 119 -14.50 1.95 -5.80
CA ALA A 119 -13.10 1.58 -5.59
C ALA A 119 -12.15 2.77 -5.65
N ALA A 120 -12.36 3.71 -6.57
CA ALA A 120 -11.59 4.95 -6.65
C ALA A 120 -11.68 5.75 -5.34
N HIS A 121 -12.88 5.90 -4.78
CA HIS A 121 -13.06 6.57 -3.49
C HIS A 121 -12.47 5.80 -2.32
N ALA A 122 -12.40 4.47 -2.37
CA ALA A 122 -11.74 3.68 -1.34
C ALA A 122 -10.22 3.83 -1.44
N ALA A 123 -9.67 3.84 -2.66
CA ALA A 123 -8.25 4.03 -2.93
C ALA A 123 -7.77 5.42 -2.48
N GLU A 124 -8.56 6.48 -2.69
CA GLU A 124 -8.28 7.82 -2.18
C GLU A 124 -8.09 7.84 -0.65
N ASP A 125 -9.02 7.24 0.09
CA ASP A 125 -8.96 7.18 1.55
C ASP A 125 -7.76 6.34 2.03
N LEU A 126 -7.53 5.20 1.39
CA LEU A 126 -6.46 4.29 1.74
C LEU A 126 -5.07 4.86 1.44
N ASN A 127 -4.94 5.62 0.35
CA ASN A 127 -3.72 6.34 0.00
C ASN A 127 -3.36 7.39 1.04
N GLU A 128 -4.36 8.10 1.58
CA GLU A 128 -4.12 9.06 2.67
C GLU A 128 -3.59 8.36 3.92
N TYR A 129 -4.18 7.23 4.31
CA TYR A 129 -3.69 6.40 5.42
C TYR A 129 -2.27 5.90 5.16
N ARG A 130 -2.00 5.31 3.99
CA ARG A 130 -0.68 4.82 3.59
C ARG A 130 0.37 5.94 3.62
N ASN A 131 0.03 7.12 3.15
CA ASN A 131 0.93 8.27 3.18
C ASN A 131 1.26 8.69 4.61
N SER A 132 0.28 8.68 5.52
CA SER A 132 0.54 8.93 6.94
C SER A 132 1.42 7.85 7.55
N LEU A 133 1.14 6.57 7.28
CA LEU A 133 1.88 5.43 7.82
C LEU A 133 3.36 5.42 7.39
N VAL A 134 3.64 5.72 6.12
CA VAL A 134 4.98 5.62 5.54
C VAL A 134 5.80 6.90 5.69
N HIS A 135 5.16 8.07 5.68
CA HIS A 135 5.86 9.36 5.69
C HIS A 135 5.62 10.18 6.97
N GLY A 136 4.81 9.68 7.89
CA GLY A 136 4.48 10.35 9.15
C GLY A 136 5.58 10.21 10.20
N TYR A 137 5.56 11.15 11.14
CA TYR A 137 6.33 11.06 12.38
C TYR A 137 5.63 10.12 13.34
N ILE A 138 6.38 9.22 13.98
CA ILE A 138 5.84 8.37 15.03
C ILE A 138 5.47 9.21 16.26
N LEU A 139 4.24 9.05 16.73
CA LEU A 139 3.71 9.56 17.98
C LEU A 139 3.59 8.39 18.94
N SER A 140 4.45 8.34 19.95
CA SER A 140 4.48 7.28 20.96
C SER A 140 4.42 7.90 22.34
N PHE A 141 3.66 7.27 23.24
CA PHE A 141 3.56 7.63 24.65
C PHE A 141 4.20 6.57 25.56
N GLY A 142 5.08 5.74 25.00
CA GLY A 142 5.78 4.66 25.70
C GLY A 142 5.42 3.26 25.19
N PRO A 143 6.08 2.22 25.73
CA PRO A 143 5.97 0.83 25.24
C PRO A 143 4.57 0.23 25.40
N ASP A 144 3.81 0.69 26.40
CA ASP A 144 2.46 0.19 26.70
C ASP A 144 1.36 0.96 25.96
N SER A 145 1.72 1.93 25.11
CA SER A 145 0.80 2.72 24.30
C SER A 145 0.81 2.26 22.84
N VAL A 146 -0.35 2.26 22.17
CA VAL A 146 -0.40 2.04 20.72
C VAL A 146 0.01 3.35 20.04
N PRO A 147 1.12 3.39 19.30
CA PRO A 147 1.56 4.61 18.65
C PRO A 147 0.68 4.95 17.44
N SER A 148 0.88 6.13 16.86
CA SER A 148 0.31 6.51 15.56
C SER A 148 1.37 7.23 14.71
N PHE A 149 1.09 7.43 13.42
CA PHE A 149 2.00 8.15 12.52
C PHE A 149 1.34 9.41 12.00
N MET A 150 1.92 10.58 12.24
CA MET A 150 1.36 11.87 11.82
C MET A 150 2.19 12.52 10.70
N LYS A 151 1.57 12.74 9.54
CA LYS A 151 2.16 13.51 8.44
C LYS A 151 1.77 14.97 8.47
N ASN A 152 2.70 15.82 8.02
CA ASN A 152 2.55 17.26 7.89
C ASN A 152 2.11 18.02 9.17
N PRO A 153 2.62 17.70 10.39
CA PRO A 153 2.24 18.45 11.58
C PRO A 153 2.56 19.95 11.42
N HIS A 154 1.71 20.82 11.96
CA HIS A 154 1.93 22.27 11.96
C HIS A 154 2.72 22.74 13.20
N TRP A 155 3.60 21.88 13.71
CA TRP A 155 4.44 22.17 14.87
C TRP A 155 5.48 23.26 14.59
N HIS A 156 6.10 23.77 15.64
CA HIS A 156 7.17 24.78 15.59
C HIS A 156 6.81 26.05 14.81
N GLY A 157 5.53 26.47 14.87
CA GLY A 157 5.07 27.70 14.20
C GLY A 157 4.90 27.57 12.68
N ALA A 158 4.89 26.36 12.12
CA ALA A 158 4.75 26.11 10.69
C ALA A 158 3.30 26.31 10.17
N THR A 159 2.66 27.43 10.53
CA THR A 159 1.26 27.76 10.20
C THR A 159 1.02 28.02 8.71
N GLY A 160 2.07 28.28 7.93
CA GLY A 160 2.00 28.48 6.48
C GLY A 160 1.95 27.21 5.63
N ARG A 161 1.92 26.01 6.25
CA ARG A 161 1.82 24.74 5.51
C ARG A 161 0.44 24.60 4.87
N LYS A 162 0.44 24.30 3.55
CA LYS A 162 -0.78 24.08 2.75
C LYS A 162 -1.19 22.61 2.67
N LYS A 163 -0.28 21.67 2.99
CA LYS A 163 -0.58 20.24 2.96
C LYS A 163 -1.42 19.88 4.18
N ALA A 164 -2.45 19.08 3.98
CA ALA A 164 -3.30 18.64 5.07
C ALA A 164 -2.53 17.76 6.07
N VAL A 165 -2.78 17.99 7.35
CA VAL A 165 -2.40 17.08 8.42
C VAL A 165 -3.11 15.74 8.19
N GLY A 166 -2.38 14.65 8.39
CA GLY A 166 -2.93 13.31 8.36
C GLY A 166 -2.28 12.45 9.43
N ASP A 167 -2.97 11.40 9.81
CA ASP A 167 -2.55 10.42 10.79
C ASP A 167 -2.84 8.99 10.29
N ALA A 168 -2.17 8.02 10.90
CA ALA A 168 -2.41 6.59 10.73
C ALA A 168 -2.32 5.93 12.11
N TYR A 169 -3.46 5.47 12.61
CA TYR A 169 -3.53 4.61 13.79
C TYR A 169 -3.15 3.19 13.39
N ILE A 170 -2.39 2.53 14.26
CA ILE A 170 -1.91 1.18 14.02
C ILE A 170 -2.41 0.18 15.05
N ASN A 171 -3.50 0.49 15.75
CA ASN A 171 -4.17 -0.53 16.55
C ASN A 171 -4.65 -1.66 15.62
N GLU A 172 -4.54 -2.89 16.11
CA GLU A 172 -4.75 -4.10 15.30
C GLU A 172 -6.06 -4.10 14.50
N PRO A 173 -7.23 -3.70 15.07
CA PRO A 173 -8.47 -3.66 14.30
C PRO A 173 -8.37 -2.75 13.07
N ILE A 174 -7.78 -1.56 13.17
CA ILE A 174 -7.63 -0.66 12.03
C ILE A 174 -6.68 -1.26 10.99
N GLN A 175 -5.61 -1.91 11.43
CA GLN A 175 -4.65 -2.55 10.53
C GLN A 175 -5.26 -3.70 9.73
N ASP A 176 -6.12 -4.51 10.36
CA ASP A 176 -6.87 -5.57 9.67
C ASP A 176 -7.82 -4.97 8.62
N LEU A 177 -8.55 -3.91 8.98
CA LEU A 177 -9.48 -3.22 8.08
C LEU A 177 -8.76 -2.66 6.83
N VAL A 178 -7.63 -1.98 7.01
CA VAL A 178 -6.87 -1.40 5.88
C VAL A 178 -6.18 -2.47 5.04
N LEU A 179 -5.75 -3.58 5.64
CA LEU A 179 -5.21 -4.73 4.91
C LEU A 179 -6.27 -5.39 4.02
N ILE A 180 -7.46 -5.65 4.56
CA ILE A 180 -8.59 -6.19 3.81
C ILE A 180 -8.98 -5.24 2.66
N ALA A 181 -9.05 -3.93 2.95
CA ALA A 181 -9.35 -2.93 1.93
C ALA A 181 -8.29 -2.93 0.80
N ALA A 182 -7.00 -2.95 1.14
CA ALA A 182 -5.91 -3.01 0.16
C ALA A 182 -6.01 -4.26 -0.71
N TRP A 183 -6.26 -5.43 -0.10
CA TRP A 183 -6.34 -6.69 -0.81
C TRP A 183 -7.55 -6.74 -1.76
N ASN A 184 -8.71 -6.24 -1.34
CA ASN A 184 -9.90 -6.16 -2.19
C ASN A 184 -9.69 -5.21 -3.38
N LEU A 185 -9.01 -4.08 -3.17
CA LEU A 185 -8.65 -3.18 -4.27
C LEU A 185 -7.65 -3.83 -5.23
N PHE A 186 -6.64 -4.52 -4.72
CA PHE A 186 -5.69 -5.29 -5.54
C PHE A 186 -6.42 -6.35 -6.38
N ALA A 187 -7.28 -7.16 -5.76
CA ALA A 187 -8.06 -8.16 -6.47
C ALA A 187 -8.92 -7.53 -7.57
N LEU A 188 -9.53 -6.38 -7.32
CA LEU A 188 -10.34 -5.68 -8.32
C LEU A 188 -9.49 -5.22 -9.51
N VAL A 189 -8.36 -4.53 -9.27
CA VAL A 189 -7.55 -4.02 -10.37
C VAL A 189 -6.92 -5.14 -11.21
N ARG A 190 -6.72 -6.33 -10.63
CA ARG A 190 -6.34 -7.53 -11.40
C ARG A 190 -7.43 -7.97 -12.36
N GLU A 191 -8.70 -7.89 -11.97
CA GLU A 191 -9.82 -8.16 -12.89
C GLU A 191 -9.91 -7.10 -13.98
N VAL A 192 -9.72 -5.83 -13.62
CA VAL A 192 -9.73 -4.72 -14.58
C VAL A 192 -8.61 -4.84 -15.60
N GLU A 193 -7.40 -5.22 -15.18
CA GLU A 193 -6.25 -5.42 -16.08
C GLU A 193 -6.57 -6.38 -17.23
N ARG A 194 -7.41 -7.40 -16.98
CA ARG A 194 -7.79 -8.43 -17.97
C ARG A 194 -9.18 -8.25 -18.56
N VAL A 195 -9.88 -7.15 -18.29
CA VAL A 195 -11.33 -7.03 -18.58
C VAL A 195 -11.70 -7.11 -20.07
N PHE A 196 -10.78 -6.74 -20.96
CA PHE A 196 -11.01 -6.81 -22.41
C PHE A 196 -10.37 -8.03 -23.09
N SER A 197 -9.65 -8.86 -22.34
CA SER A 197 -9.04 -10.10 -22.84
C SER A 197 -9.68 -11.36 -22.25
N ASP A 198 -10.33 -11.26 -21.08
CA ASP A 198 -11.02 -12.36 -20.43
C ASP A 198 -12.54 -12.11 -20.39
N PRO A 199 -13.35 -12.99 -21.03
CA PRO A 199 -14.81 -12.83 -21.07
C PRO A 199 -15.49 -12.91 -19.69
N ASN A 200 -14.85 -13.49 -18.67
CA ASN A 200 -15.41 -13.63 -17.33
C ASN A 200 -15.08 -12.44 -16.41
N ALA A 201 -14.10 -11.62 -16.76
CA ALA A 201 -13.59 -10.57 -15.89
C ALA A 201 -14.63 -9.48 -15.61
N GLN A 202 -15.47 -9.12 -16.59
CA GLN A 202 -16.53 -8.15 -16.34
C GLN A 202 -17.54 -8.65 -15.30
N GLN A 203 -17.96 -9.91 -15.38
CA GLN A 203 -18.85 -10.52 -14.40
C GLN A 203 -18.18 -10.62 -13.02
N ALA A 204 -16.88 -10.92 -12.98
CA ALA A 204 -16.10 -10.94 -11.75
C ALA A 204 -16.07 -9.55 -11.08
N ILE A 205 -15.80 -8.49 -11.85
CA ILE A 205 -15.85 -7.10 -11.35
C ILE A 205 -17.22 -6.77 -10.74
N GLU A 206 -18.31 -7.15 -11.41
CA GLU A 206 -19.65 -6.93 -10.88
C GLU A 206 -19.90 -7.70 -9.57
N GLY A 207 -19.39 -8.93 -9.48
CA GLY A 207 -19.47 -9.78 -8.29
C GLY A 207 -18.72 -9.22 -7.08
N MET A 208 -17.71 -8.39 -7.29
CA MET A 208 -16.91 -7.76 -6.23
C MET A 208 -17.59 -6.54 -5.58
N LYS A 209 -18.82 -6.20 -5.95
CA LYS A 209 -19.54 -5.02 -5.43
C LYS A 209 -19.49 -4.92 -3.90
N ASP A 210 -19.78 -6.01 -3.20
CA ASP A 210 -19.84 -6.00 -1.73
C ASP A 210 -18.45 -5.94 -1.10
N ASP A 211 -17.44 -6.57 -1.71
CA ASP A 211 -16.04 -6.50 -1.28
C ASP A 211 -15.49 -5.08 -1.39
N VAL A 212 -15.81 -4.39 -2.48
CA VAL A 212 -15.40 -3.00 -2.72
C VAL A 212 -16.17 -2.03 -1.82
N ALA A 213 -17.46 -2.28 -1.57
CA ALA A 213 -18.23 -1.50 -0.61
C ALA A 213 -17.66 -1.64 0.82
N ARG A 214 -17.27 -2.86 1.23
CA ARG A 214 -16.54 -3.08 2.49
C ARG A 214 -15.21 -2.35 2.51
N ALA A 215 -14.41 -2.46 1.45
CA ALA A 215 -13.13 -1.75 1.34
C ALA A 215 -13.31 -0.23 1.49
N LYS A 216 -14.36 0.33 0.90
CA LYS A 216 -14.69 1.76 1.07
C LYS A 216 -15.06 2.09 2.51
N SER A 217 -15.87 1.27 3.16
CA SER A 217 -16.23 1.46 4.57
C SER A 217 -14.99 1.41 5.47
N TYR A 218 -14.10 0.45 5.24
CA TYR A 218 -12.90 0.22 6.04
C TYR A 218 -11.84 1.31 5.86
N ALA A 219 -11.59 1.73 4.62
CA ALA A 219 -10.73 2.87 4.33
C ALA A 219 -11.34 4.18 4.89
N GLY A 220 -12.67 4.30 4.84
CA GLY A 220 -13.41 5.40 5.43
C GLY A 220 -13.25 5.49 6.95
N GLU A 221 -13.27 4.35 7.66
CA GLU A 221 -13.05 4.30 9.11
C GLU A 221 -11.65 4.80 9.49
N ALA A 222 -10.62 4.32 8.78
CA ALA A 222 -9.25 4.78 8.97
C ALA A 222 -9.11 6.31 8.73
N ARG A 223 -9.90 6.87 7.80
CA ARG A 223 -9.99 8.31 7.55
C ARG A 223 -10.91 9.04 8.55
N HIS A 224 -11.89 8.40 9.18
CA HIS A 224 -12.81 9.09 10.07
C HIS A 224 -12.17 9.36 11.44
N LEU A 225 -11.36 8.43 11.95
CA LEU A 225 -10.55 8.65 13.15
C LEU A 225 -9.64 9.88 13.03
N ARG A 226 -9.07 10.11 11.84
CA ARG A 226 -8.37 11.37 11.49
C ARG A 226 -9.23 12.60 11.72
N SER A 227 -10.47 12.57 11.24
CA SER A 227 -11.35 13.74 11.23
C SER A 227 -11.73 14.16 12.64
N LEU A 228 -12.10 13.20 13.49
CA LEU A 228 -12.55 13.46 14.86
C LEU A 228 -11.46 14.15 15.69
N MET A 229 -10.21 13.67 15.62
CA MET A 229 -9.10 14.22 16.42
C MET A 229 -8.67 15.63 15.99
N ASN A 230 -8.83 15.97 14.71
CA ASN A 230 -8.50 17.31 14.20
C ASN A 230 -9.61 18.35 14.44
N HIS A 231 -10.83 17.89 14.79
CA HIS A 231 -11.97 18.76 15.11
C HIS A 231 -12.17 18.97 16.61
N GLU A 232 -11.56 18.15 17.48
CA GLU A 232 -11.43 18.44 18.91
C GLU A 232 -10.42 19.57 19.13
N LYS A 233 -10.88 20.80 18.93
CA LYS A 233 -10.22 22.00 19.45
C LYS A 233 -10.41 22.04 20.96
N TYR A 234 -9.40 21.61 21.70
CA TYR A 234 -9.15 22.07 23.07
C TYR A 234 -7.98 23.05 23.09
#